data_AF-Q2BFP6-F1
#
_entry.id   AF-Q2BFP6-F1
#
_cell.length_a   1.000
_cell.length_b   1.000
_cell.length_c   1.000
_cell.angle_alpha   90.00
_cell.angle_beta   90.00
_cell.angle_gamma   90.00
#
_symmetry.space_group_name_H-M   'P 1'
#
loop_
_entity.id
_entity.type
_entity.pdbx_description
1 polymer ?
#
loop_
_entity_poly.entity_id
_entity_poly.type
_entity_poly.pdbx_seq_one_letter_code
_entity_poly.pdbx_strand_id
1 'polypeptide(L)'
;MANRFEETETAYDYLDKFREKCPRYIRDQLQMKLKETKQNNELLLTAALSKCIKRNLYSATDFSDIILYLKRQRQVHDTTNDKAETVSPLNSISGWIIETEAQIEM
;
A
#
# COMPACT_ATOMS: atom_id res chain seq x y z
N MET A 1 -12.77 1.75 14.54
CA MET A 1 -12.12 1.64 13.21
C MET A 1 -13.09 2.04 12.12
N ALA A 2 -14.27 1.41 12.04
CA ALA A 2 -15.30 1.74 11.04
C ALA A 2 -15.91 3.16 11.19
N ASN A 3 -16.08 3.68 12.42
CA ASN A 3 -16.58 5.05 12.67
C ASN A 3 -15.63 6.20 12.24
N ARG A 4 -14.58 5.93 11.47
CA ARG A 4 -13.64 6.95 10.94
C ARG A 4 -13.79 7.14 9.42
N PHE A 5 -14.80 6.53 8.83
CA PHE A 5 -15.10 6.61 7.41
C PHE A 5 -16.52 7.16 7.26
N GLU A 6 -16.71 8.13 6.36
CA GLU A 6 -18.02 8.71 6.02
C GLU A 6 -19.07 7.64 5.66
N GLU A 7 -18.63 6.53 5.07
CA GLU A 7 -19.50 5.45 4.61
C GLU A 7 -19.26 4.17 5.43
N THR A 8 -19.95 4.10 6.56
CA THR A 8 -19.72 3.08 7.60
C THR A 8 -20.00 1.65 7.10
N GLU A 9 -21.01 1.43 6.24
CA GLU A 9 -21.37 0.11 5.72
C GLU A 9 -20.30 -0.47 4.79
N THR A 10 -19.82 0.32 3.83
CA THR A 10 -18.73 -0.06 2.92
C THR A 10 -17.44 -0.40 3.68
N ALA A 11 -17.19 0.28 4.80
CA ALA A 11 -16.06 -0.01 5.67
C ALA A 11 -16.20 -1.36 6.40
N TYR A 12 -17.41 -1.76 6.78
CA TYR A 12 -17.66 -3.08 7.40
C TYR A 12 -17.50 -4.21 6.40
N ASP A 13 -18.08 -4.10 5.20
CA ASP A 13 -17.92 -5.09 4.12
C ASP A 13 -16.45 -5.33 3.75
N TYR A 14 -15.67 -4.25 3.74
CA TYR A 14 -14.24 -4.33 3.49
C TYR A 14 -13.50 -5.04 4.63
N LEU A 15 -13.88 -4.82 5.89
CA LEU A 15 -13.27 -5.45 7.05
C LEU A 15 -13.61 -6.94 7.13
N ASP A 16 -14.78 -7.37 6.68
CA ASP A 16 -15.15 -8.78 6.66
C ASP A 16 -14.35 -9.55 5.60
N LYS A 17 -14.30 -9.04 4.36
CA LYS A 17 -13.45 -9.62 3.30
C LYS A 17 -11.96 -9.64 3.67
N PHE A 18 -11.54 -8.66 4.45
CA PHE A 18 -10.18 -8.57 4.98
C PHE A 18 -9.89 -9.65 6.03
N ARG A 19 -10.83 -9.92 6.95
CA ARG A 19 -10.72 -10.98 7.94
C ARG A 19 -10.66 -12.37 7.31
N GLU A 20 -11.46 -12.61 6.28
CA GLU A 20 -11.45 -13.87 5.52
C GLU A 20 -10.11 -14.12 4.82
N LYS A 21 -9.52 -13.08 4.23
CA LYS A 21 -8.27 -13.20 3.46
C LYS A 21 -7.00 -13.24 4.31
N CYS A 22 -7.03 -12.73 5.53
CA CYS A 22 -5.84 -12.61 6.39
C CYS A 22 -6.00 -13.21 7.80
N PRO A 23 -6.42 -14.48 7.95
CA PRO A 23 -6.71 -15.07 9.26
C PRO A 23 -5.46 -15.26 10.13
N ARG A 24 -4.31 -15.57 9.51
CA ARG A 24 -3.07 -15.91 10.24
C ARG A 24 -2.37 -14.70 10.87
N TYR A 25 -2.64 -13.47 10.38
CA TYR A 25 -1.95 -12.23 10.81
C TYR A 25 -2.92 -11.07 11.05
N ILE A 26 -4.18 -11.36 11.37
CA ILE A 26 -5.24 -10.35 11.46
C ILE A 26 -4.94 -9.26 12.49
N ARG A 27 -4.30 -9.61 13.62
CA ARG A 27 -3.94 -8.64 14.67
C ARG A 27 -2.93 -7.60 14.15
N ASP A 28 -1.85 -8.07 13.54
CA ASP A 28 -0.77 -7.20 13.07
C ASP A 28 -1.26 -6.31 11.92
N GLN A 29 -2.05 -6.89 11.01
CA GLN A 29 -2.63 -6.13 9.92
C GLN A 29 -3.66 -5.09 10.37
N LEU A 30 -4.45 -5.40 11.42
CA LEU A 30 -5.34 -4.41 12.04
C LEU A 30 -4.56 -3.30 12.75
N GLN A 31 -3.46 -3.62 13.43
CA GLN A 31 -2.59 -2.63 14.07
C GLN A 31 -1.95 -1.69 13.04
N MET A 32 -1.48 -2.22 11.91
CA MET A 32 -0.95 -1.41 10.80
C MET A 32 -2.01 -0.46 10.26
N LYS A 33 -3.22 -0.94 9.96
CA LYS A 33 -4.32 -0.07 9.50
C LYS A 33 -4.70 0.97 10.56
N LEU A 34 -4.74 0.60 11.84
CA LEU A 34 -5.04 1.54 12.92
C LEU A 34 -4.02 2.69 12.95
N LYS A 35 -2.74 2.37 12.75
CA LYS A 35 -1.68 3.38 12.63
C LYS A 35 -1.95 4.32 11.45
N GLU A 36 -2.26 3.78 10.27
CA GLU A 36 -2.60 4.59 9.09
C GLU A 36 -3.80 5.50 9.34
N THR A 37 -4.87 5.02 9.98
CA THR A 37 -6.06 5.84 10.28
C THR A 37 -5.83 6.94 11.33
N LYS A 38 -4.74 6.85 12.10
CA LYS A 38 -4.34 7.90 13.06
C LYS A 38 -3.42 8.95 12.42
N GLN A 39 -2.66 8.56 11.40
CA GLN A 39 -1.63 9.39 10.78
C GLN A 39 -2.11 10.17 9.55
N ASN A 40 -3.30 9.86 9.03
CA ASN A 40 -3.83 10.40 7.79
C ASN A 40 -5.22 11.03 8.00
N ASN A 41 -5.55 12.00 7.14
CA ASN A 41 -6.85 12.66 7.15
C ASN A 41 -7.94 11.78 6.50
N GLU A 42 -9.19 12.00 6.90
CA GLU A 42 -10.34 11.19 6.50
C GLU A 42 -10.54 11.11 4.98
N LEU A 43 -10.43 12.23 4.26
CA LEU A 43 -10.55 12.27 2.79
C LEU A 43 -9.54 11.33 2.08
N LEU A 44 -8.30 11.27 2.59
CA LEU A 44 -7.27 10.39 2.02
C LEU A 44 -7.59 8.92 2.31
N LEU A 45 -8.09 8.62 3.50
CA LEU A 45 -8.49 7.28 3.91
C LEU A 45 -9.69 6.77 3.09
N THR A 46 -10.70 7.63 2.86
CA THR A 46 -11.86 7.32 2.02
C THR A 46 -11.45 7.05 0.57
N ALA A 47 -10.58 7.89 0.00
CA ALA A 47 -10.05 7.68 -1.35
C ALA A 47 -9.24 6.38 -1.46
N ALA A 48 -8.42 6.06 -0.44
CA ALA A 48 -7.64 4.83 -0.39
C ALA A 48 -8.54 3.60 -0.32
N LEU A 49 -9.57 3.63 0.53
CA LEU A 49 -10.55 2.55 0.67
C LEU A 49 -11.28 2.28 -0.65
N SER A 50 -11.78 3.33 -1.32
CA SER A 50 -12.45 3.20 -2.63
C SER A 50 -11.55 2.54 -3.67
N LYS A 51 -10.26 2.89 -3.70
CA LYS A 51 -9.28 2.29 -4.62
C LYS A 51 -8.97 0.84 -4.30
N CYS A 52 -8.89 0.49 -3.01
CA CYS A 52 -8.68 -0.89 -2.58
C CYS A 52 -9.86 -1.77 -3.01
N ILE A 53 -11.09 -1.30 -2.82
CA ILE A 53 -12.31 -2.00 -3.22
C ILE A 53 -12.36 -2.20 -4.73
N LYS A 54 -12.15 -1.14 -5.52
CA LYS A 54 -12.16 -1.21 -7.00
C LYS A 54 -11.15 -2.20 -7.57
N ARG A 55 -10.07 -2.48 -6.84
CA ARG A 55 -8.96 -3.35 -7.27
C ARG A 55 -8.91 -4.68 -6.53
N ASN A 56 -9.89 -4.97 -5.68
CA ASN A 56 -9.93 -6.18 -4.87
C ASN A 56 -8.68 -6.38 -3.98
N LEU A 57 -8.14 -5.29 -3.43
CA LEU A 57 -6.96 -5.27 -2.55
C LEU A 57 -7.38 -5.29 -1.07
N TYR A 58 -7.01 -6.34 -0.34
CA TYR A 58 -7.52 -6.61 1.01
C TYR A 58 -6.41 -7.00 2.00
N SER A 59 -5.20 -6.47 1.86
CA SER A 59 -4.17 -6.54 2.90
C SER A 59 -3.86 -5.17 3.50
N ALA A 60 -3.24 -5.14 4.68
CA ALA A 60 -2.79 -3.89 5.29
C ALA A 60 -1.67 -3.22 4.46
N THR A 61 -0.80 -4.02 3.86
CA THR A 61 0.26 -3.56 2.97
C THR A 61 -0.32 -2.86 1.75
N ASP A 62 -1.29 -3.48 1.07
CA ASP A 62 -1.95 -2.86 -0.09
C ASP A 62 -2.58 -1.52 0.27
N PHE A 63 -3.19 -1.44 1.45
CA PHE A 63 -3.82 -0.22 1.94
C PHE A 63 -2.78 0.89 2.17
N SER A 64 -1.66 0.57 2.81
CA SER A 64 -0.54 1.51 3.00
C SER A 64 0.08 1.95 1.66
N ASP A 65 0.22 1.04 0.68
CA ASP A 65 0.75 1.34 -0.64
C ASP A 65 -0.16 2.30 -1.43
N ILE A 66 -1.48 2.10 -1.33
CA ILE A 66 -2.47 3.01 -1.95
C ILE A 66 -2.42 4.39 -1.27
N ILE A 67 -2.28 4.47 0.05
CA ILE A 67 -2.11 5.75 0.76
C ILE A 67 -0.86 6.48 0.26
N LEU A 68 0.27 5.77 0.15
CA LEU A 68 1.53 6.34 -0.33
C LEU A 68 1.40 6.82 -1.78
N TYR A 69 0.77 6.02 -2.64
CA TYR A 69 0.46 6.39 -4.02
C TYR A 69 -0.37 7.68 -4.08
N LEU A 70 -1.42 7.80 -3.28
CA LEU A 70 -2.29 8.98 -3.26
C LEU A 70 -1.57 10.22 -2.73
N LYS A 71 -0.71 10.09 -1.71
CA LYS A 71 0.14 11.18 -1.23
C LYS A 71 1.08 11.71 -2.32
N ARG A 72 1.73 10.81 -3.06
CA ARG A 72 2.59 11.17 -4.20
C ARG A 72 1.81 11.87 -5.30
N GLN A 73 0.63 11.36 -5.65
CA GLN A 73 -0.26 11.98 -6.63
C GLN A 73 -0.73 13.38 -6.19
N ARG A 74 -0.86 13.61 -4.88
CA ARG A 74 -1.20 14.93 -4.32
C ARG A 74 -0.09 15.95 -4.49
N GLN A 75 1.14 15.58 -4.12
CA GLN A 75 2.31 16.45 -4.28
C GLN A 75 2.58 16.84 -5.74
N VAL A 76 2.31 15.94 -6.69
CA VAL A 76 2.48 16.21 -8.12
C VAL A 76 1.45 17.22 -8.65
N HIS A 77 0.22 17.27 -8.13
CA HIS A 77 -0.79 18.23 -8.62
C HIS A 77 -0.76 19.59 -7.92
N ASP A 78 -0.21 19.68 -6.70
CA ASP A 78 0.01 20.96 -6.01
C ASP A 78 1.19 21.75 -6.63
N THR A 79 1.95 21.13 -7.54
CA THR A 79 3.06 21.76 -8.27
C THR A 79 2.72 21.89 -9.76
N THR A 80 1.75 22.73 -10.12
CA THR A 80 1.67 23.20 -11.51
C THR A 80 2.77 24.25 -11.74
N ASN A 81 4.00 23.81 -12.05
CA ASN A 81 4.76 24.34 -13.20
C ASN A 81 6.07 23.54 -13.45
N ASP A 82 6.29 23.14 -14.71
CA ASP A 82 7.56 22.78 -15.37
C ASP A 82 8.57 21.88 -14.64
N LYS A 83 8.57 20.58 -14.95
CA LYS A 83 9.66 19.91 -15.70
C LYS A 83 9.27 18.46 -15.99
N ALA A 84 9.43 18.10 -17.26
CA ALA A 84 9.50 16.72 -17.70
C ALA A 84 10.65 16.03 -16.95
N GLU A 85 10.34 15.09 -16.06
CA GLU A 85 11.35 14.22 -15.50
C GLU A 85 10.95 12.77 -15.78
N THR A 86 11.74 12.21 -16.70
CA THR A 86 11.69 10.84 -17.17
C THR A 86 11.70 9.88 -15.98
N VAL A 87 10.62 9.13 -15.79
CA VAL A 87 10.60 8.01 -14.86
C VAL A 87 11.60 6.96 -15.34
N SER A 88 12.78 6.94 -14.71
CA SER A 88 13.75 5.84 -14.89
C SER A 88 13.14 4.54 -14.37
N PRO A 89 13.32 3.40 -15.06
CA PRO A 89 12.86 2.11 -14.56
C PRO A 89 13.60 1.79 -13.26
N LEU A 90 12.85 1.40 -12.23
CA LEU A 90 13.39 0.79 -11.01
C LEU A 90 14.00 -0.57 -11.38
N ASN A 91 15.28 -0.58 -11.77
CA ASN A 91 16.08 -1.80 -11.77
C ASN A 91 16.37 -2.19 -10.31
N SER A 92 15.51 -3.02 -9.73
CA SER A 92 15.88 -3.84 -8.56
C SER A 92 16.24 -5.24 -9.03
N ILE A 93 17.39 -5.38 -9.67
CA ILE A 93 18.18 -6.60 -9.55
C ILE A 93 18.98 -6.43 -8.27
N SER A 94 18.40 -6.83 -7.15
CA SER A 94 19.16 -7.10 -5.94
C SER A 94 20.06 -8.31 -6.24
N GLY A 95 21.33 -8.02 -6.53
CA GLY A 95 22.35 -9.01 -6.83
C GLY A 95 22.58 -9.95 -5.64
N TRP A 96 22.02 -11.14 -5.74
CA TRP A 96 22.60 -12.34 -5.15
C TRP A 96 23.28 -13.09 -6.29
N ILE A 97 24.44 -12.58 -6.73
CA ILE A 97 25.33 -13.36 -7.58
C ILE A 97 26.06 -14.29 -6.63
N ILE A 98 25.69 -15.56 -6.62
CA ILE A 98 26.44 -16.60 -5.93
C ILE A 98 27.62 -16.91 -6.85
N GLU A 99 28.80 -16.36 -6.53
CA GLU A 99 30.05 -16.84 -7.12
C GLU A 99 30.23 -18.30 -6.68
N THR A 100 30.20 -19.21 -7.65
CA THR A 100 30.59 -20.60 -7.45
C THR A 100 32.01 -20.74 -7.95
N GLU A 101 32.97 -20.81 -7.02
CA GLU A 101 34.31 -21.27 -7.33
C GLU A 101 34.25 -22.77 -7.62
N ALA A 102 34.28 -23.13 -8.91
CA ALA A 102 34.58 -24.49 -9.31
C ALA A 102 36.08 -24.72 -9.14
N GLN A 103 36.45 -25.50 -8.13
CA GLN A 103 37.80 -26.05 -8.00
C GLN A 103 38.03 -27.00 -9.19
N ILE A 104 38.93 -26.62 -10.09
CA ILE A 104 39.53 -27.56 -11.04
C ILE A 104 40.98 -27.72 -10.58
N GLU A 105 41.23 -28.84 -9.90
CA GLU A 105 42.56 -29.42 -9.75
C GLU A 105 43.16 -29.67 -11.14
N MET A 106 44.37 -29.17 -11.39
CA MET A 106 45.41 -29.81 -12.19
C MET A 106 46.79 -29.40 -11.70
#